data_AF-A0A2J6PEH7-F1
#
_entry.id   AF-A0A2J6PEH7-F1
#
_cell.length_a   1.000
_cell.length_b   1.000
_cell.length_c   1.000
_cell.angle_alpha   90.00
_cell.angle_beta   90.00
_cell.angle_gamma   90.00
#
_symmetry.space_group_name_H-M   'P 1'
#
loop_
_entity.id
_entity.type
_entity.pdbx_description
1 polymer ?
#
loop_
_entity_poly.entity_id
_entity_poly.type
_entity_poly.pdbx_seq_one_letter_code
_entity_poly.pdbx_strand_id
1 'polypeptide(L)'
;MQLAPFDVTPRDRSQIKPPSSYNLCYKILLFNSQLLTLSQPRTFRDCQIHAATKHSRSANTNLTMSRFFPHTPYAEDQPLSKTILTTHVLTRAFQAGSLVGSGVGLSLVTLRRFNILSPRIPPIPGYFTILRSTGIGAIVALGMLSIALPIRMWGREQIEWQDRSWRLRANKGQTECDDWTYGGMAAATAAVAWKGKGLGWRGAVGGVGIGSVFGMFGYMAYRNGLKGGKFEEDAKP
;
A
#
# COMPACT_ATOMS: atom_id res chain seq x y z
N MET A 1 -33.02 29.61 47.28
CA MET A 1 -31.90 29.85 46.34
C MET A 1 -31.79 28.59 45.51
N GLN A 2 -32.39 28.60 44.32
CA GLN A 2 -32.70 27.42 43.52
C GLN A 2 -31.91 27.55 42.21
N LEU A 3 -30.89 26.71 42.03
CA LEU A 3 -30.01 26.75 40.87
C LEU A 3 -30.63 25.96 39.71
N ALA A 4 -30.78 26.62 38.57
CA ALA A 4 -31.27 26.01 37.33
C ALA A 4 -30.18 25.11 36.69
N PRO A 5 -30.56 24.03 35.99
CA PRO A 5 -29.63 23.19 35.26
C PRO A 5 -29.20 23.85 33.93
N PHE A 6 -27.91 23.76 33.64
CA PHE A 6 -27.27 24.22 32.40
C PHE A 6 -27.57 23.20 31.29
N ASP A 7 -28.34 23.61 30.28
CA ASP A 7 -28.61 22.83 29.09
C ASP A 7 -27.49 23.05 28.05
N VAL A 8 -26.80 21.97 27.66
CA VAL A 8 -25.73 22.01 26.66
C VAL A 8 -26.21 21.28 25.42
N THR A 9 -26.79 22.03 24.48
CA THR A 9 -27.10 21.51 23.15
C THR A 9 -25.81 21.20 22.37
N PRO A 10 -25.68 20.04 21.72
CA PRO A 10 -24.52 19.72 20.89
C PRO A 10 -24.53 20.57 19.62
N ARG A 11 -23.54 21.46 19.51
CA ARG A 11 -23.30 22.29 18.33
C ARG A 11 -22.83 21.41 17.17
N ASP A 12 -23.55 21.50 16.06
CA ASP A 12 -23.34 20.81 14.79
C ASP A 12 -21.88 20.91 14.30
N ARG A 13 -21.24 19.75 14.13
CA ARG A 13 -19.81 19.60 13.80
C ARG A 13 -19.59 19.20 12.33
N SER A 14 -20.55 19.51 11.45
CA SER A 14 -20.57 19.02 10.05
C SER A 14 -19.96 19.96 8.99
N GLN A 15 -19.37 21.11 9.35
CA GLN A 15 -18.98 22.15 8.37
C GLN A 15 -17.50 22.57 8.42
N ILE A 16 -16.57 21.62 8.51
CA ILE A 16 -15.14 21.90 8.22
C ILE A 16 -14.67 20.96 7.11
N LYS A 17 -14.78 21.40 5.86
CA LYS A 17 -14.06 20.78 4.73
C LYS A 17 -12.60 21.23 4.78
N PRO A 18 -11.62 20.32 4.95
CA PRO A 18 -10.23 20.70 4.87
C PRO A 18 -9.83 21.00 3.41
N PRO A 19 -8.92 21.96 3.18
CA PRO A 19 -8.46 22.34 1.85
C PRO A 19 -7.84 21.18 1.06
N SER A 20 -8.13 21.16 -0.24
CA SER A 20 -7.86 20.10 -1.23
C SER A 20 -6.40 19.64 -1.33
N SER A 21 -5.44 20.46 -0.91
CA SER A 21 -4.01 20.20 -1.15
C SER A 21 -3.33 19.34 -0.07
N TYR A 22 -3.98 19.11 1.07
CA TYR A 22 -3.44 18.31 2.18
C TYR A 22 -3.83 16.82 2.11
N ASN A 23 -4.73 16.45 1.20
CA ASN A 23 -5.23 15.08 1.05
C ASN A 23 -4.18 14.09 0.52
N LEU A 24 -3.20 14.55 -0.26
CA LEU A 24 -2.22 13.65 -0.88
C LEU A 24 -1.17 13.17 0.14
N CYS A 25 -0.67 14.08 0.98
CA CYS A 25 0.32 13.76 2.02
C CYS A 25 -0.31 12.98 3.18
N TYR A 26 -1.54 13.34 3.59
CA TYR A 26 -2.29 12.56 4.59
C TYR A 26 -2.69 11.18 4.07
N LYS A 27 -3.05 11.00 2.79
CA LYS A 27 -3.34 9.67 2.23
C LYS A 27 -2.08 8.82 2.11
N ILE A 28 -0.92 9.38 1.78
CA ILE A 28 0.35 8.63 1.73
C ILE A 28 0.79 8.15 3.12
N LEU A 29 0.59 8.97 4.17
CA LEU A 29 0.88 8.58 5.55
C LEU A 29 -0.22 7.69 6.17
N LEU A 30 -1.50 7.91 5.85
CA LEU A 30 -2.61 7.05 6.30
C LEU A 30 -2.60 5.68 5.60
N PHE A 31 -2.08 5.56 4.38
CA PHE A 31 -1.91 4.26 3.73
C PHE A 31 -0.95 3.35 4.49
N ASN A 32 0.03 3.92 5.20
CA ASN A 32 0.91 3.20 6.12
C ASN A 32 0.33 3.12 7.55
N SER A 33 -0.40 4.13 8.00
CA SER A 33 -0.94 4.19 9.37
C SER A 33 -2.15 3.27 9.60
N GLN A 34 -2.91 2.92 8.55
CA GLN A 34 -4.00 1.93 8.64
C GLN A 34 -3.51 0.51 9.00
N LEU A 35 -2.20 0.22 8.92
CA LEU A 35 -1.63 -1.03 9.41
C LEU A 35 -1.48 -1.07 10.95
N LEU A 36 -1.43 0.09 11.62
CA LEU A 36 -1.27 0.18 13.09
C LEU A 36 -2.59 0.35 13.85
N THR A 37 -3.68 0.76 13.18
CA THR A 37 -5.01 0.93 13.79
C THR A 37 -6.10 0.19 13.00
N LEU A 38 -6.06 -1.14 13.02
CA LEU A 38 -7.22 -1.98 12.68
C LEU A 38 -8.13 -2.17 13.90
N SER A 39 -8.52 -1.06 14.53
CA SER A 39 -9.68 -1.02 15.42
C SER A 39 -10.64 0.00 14.83
N GLN A 40 -11.58 -0.49 14.03
CA GLN A 40 -12.79 0.26 13.69
C GLN A 40 -13.98 -0.42 14.40
N PRO A 41 -14.84 0.36 15.08
CA PRO A 41 -15.92 -0.15 15.92
C PRO A 41 -17.08 -0.77 15.12
N ARG A 42 -17.85 -1.58 15.85
CA ARG A 42 -18.91 -2.51 15.42
C ARG A 42 -20.15 -1.84 14.80
N THR A 43 -20.07 -1.33 13.57
CA THR A 43 -21.27 -0.90 12.83
C THR A 43 -21.41 -1.65 11.50
N PHE A 44 -21.28 -2.97 11.54
CA PHE A 44 -21.45 -3.86 10.38
C PHE A 44 -22.63 -4.84 10.56
N ARG A 45 -23.55 -4.57 11.50
CA ARG A 45 -24.71 -5.44 11.72
C ARG A 45 -25.87 -5.19 10.75
N ASP A 46 -25.93 -4.01 10.12
CA ASP A 46 -27.14 -3.61 9.38
C ASP A 46 -27.14 -3.99 7.89
N CYS A 47 -26.01 -4.38 7.30
CA CYS A 47 -25.98 -4.87 5.91
C CYS A 47 -26.31 -6.37 5.77
N GLN A 48 -26.28 -7.14 6.86
CA GLN A 48 -26.39 -8.60 6.79
C GLN A 48 -27.83 -9.07 6.54
N ILE A 49 -28.83 -8.24 6.84
CA ILE A 49 -30.25 -8.64 6.78
C ILE A 49 -30.88 -8.40 5.40
N HIS A 50 -30.34 -7.47 4.58
CA HIS A 50 -30.87 -7.19 3.24
C HIS A 50 -30.34 -8.11 2.12
N ALA A 51 -29.38 -9.00 2.41
CA ALA A 51 -28.80 -9.91 1.43
C ALA A 51 -29.48 -11.30 1.37
N ALA A 52 -30.44 -11.60 2.25
CA ALA A 52 -30.99 -12.95 2.41
C ALA A 52 -32.13 -13.31 1.43
N THR A 53 -32.59 -12.40 0.58
CA THR A 53 -33.77 -12.61 -0.31
C THR A 53 -33.47 -12.35 -1.79
N LYS A 54 -32.23 -12.58 -2.23
CA LYS A 54 -31.94 -12.70 -3.67
C LYS A 54 -31.18 -13.99 -3.96
N HIS A 55 -31.96 -15.08 -3.93
CA HIS A 55 -31.84 -16.26 -4.78
C HIS A 55 -30.45 -16.48 -5.41
N SER A 56 -29.66 -17.44 -4.94
CA SER A 56 -29.84 -18.85 -5.31
C SER A 56 -30.17 -19.05 -6.80
N ARG A 57 -29.38 -18.41 -7.69
CA ARG A 57 -29.32 -18.69 -9.14
C ARG A 57 -28.13 -18.00 -9.82
N SER A 58 -26.93 -18.15 -9.27
CA SER A 58 -25.68 -17.83 -10.00
C SER A 58 -24.47 -18.54 -9.38
N ALA A 59 -24.67 -19.78 -8.92
CA ALA A 59 -23.62 -20.67 -8.45
C ALA A 59 -23.06 -21.49 -9.63
N ASN A 60 -22.59 -20.82 -10.68
CA ASN A 60 -21.62 -21.35 -11.64
C ASN A 60 -21.26 -20.24 -12.64
N THR A 61 -20.01 -20.22 -13.09
CA THR A 61 -19.49 -19.37 -14.18
C THR A 61 -19.49 -17.85 -13.96
N ASN A 62 -18.81 -17.37 -12.93
CA ASN A 62 -17.98 -16.15 -12.99
C ASN A 62 -16.89 -16.27 -11.91
N LEU A 63 -16.09 -17.33 -12.00
CA LEU A 63 -14.70 -17.21 -11.57
C LEU A 63 -14.11 -16.16 -12.51
N THR A 64 -14.19 -14.89 -12.14
CA THR A 64 -13.40 -13.82 -12.75
C THR A 64 -11.94 -14.15 -12.47
N MET A 65 -11.38 -15.02 -13.30
CA MET A 65 -9.96 -15.26 -13.44
C MET A 65 -9.36 -14.03 -14.14
N SER A 66 -8.82 -13.09 -13.38
CA SER A 66 -7.65 -12.27 -13.81
C SER A 66 -7.04 -11.45 -12.66
N ARG A 67 -6.91 -12.00 -11.45
CA ARG A 67 -6.16 -11.34 -10.37
C ARG A 67 -5.28 -12.35 -9.67
N PHE A 68 -4.08 -11.95 -9.28
CA PHE A 68 -3.03 -12.84 -8.75
C PHE A 68 -3.48 -13.72 -7.56
N PHE A 69 -4.58 -13.37 -6.88
CA PHE A 69 -5.18 -14.16 -5.80
C PHE A 69 -6.71 -14.19 -5.93
N PRO A 70 -7.38 -15.30 -5.54
CA PRO A 70 -8.84 -15.38 -5.50
C PRO A 70 -9.43 -14.62 -4.30
N HIS A 71 -10.69 -14.20 -4.41
CA HIS A 71 -11.47 -13.59 -3.32
C HIS A 71 -12.79 -14.32 -3.18
N THR A 72 -13.08 -14.81 -1.97
CA THR A 72 -14.29 -15.56 -1.65
C THR A 72 -15.40 -14.61 -1.17
N PRO A 73 -16.68 -14.98 -1.31
CA PRO A 73 -17.78 -14.17 -0.78
C PRO A 73 -17.76 -14.10 0.76
N TYR A 74 -17.24 -15.14 1.43
CA TYR A 74 -17.13 -15.23 2.88
C TYR A 74 -15.69 -15.19 3.34
N ALA A 75 -15.47 -14.56 4.49
CA ALA A 75 -14.15 -14.39 5.09
C ALA A 75 -13.51 -15.72 5.48
N GLU A 76 -14.27 -16.65 6.07
CA GLU A 76 -13.76 -17.94 6.56
C GLU A 76 -13.26 -18.86 5.44
N ASP A 77 -13.81 -18.70 4.24
CA ASP A 77 -13.42 -19.51 3.08
C ASP A 77 -12.19 -18.95 2.36
N GLN A 78 -11.64 -17.81 2.80
CA GLN A 78 -10.57 -17.13 2.07
C GLN A 78 -9.32 -18.02 1.97
N PRO A 79 -8.97 -18.49 0.76
CA PRO A 79 -7.81 -19.34 0.57
C PRO A 79 -6.55 -18.47 0.60
N LEU A 80 -5.40 -19.10 0.90
CA LEU A 80 -4.08 -18.45 0.88
C LEU A 80 -3.97 -17.20 1.76
N SER A 81 -4.76 -17.11 2.84
CA SER A 81 -4.81 -15.94 3.73
C SER A 81 -3.43 -15.49 4.23
N LYS A 82 -2.59 -16.45 4.62
CA LYS A 82 -1.20 -16.20 5.04
C LYS A 82 -0.38 -15.58 3.91
N THR A 83 -0.42 -16.18 2.72
CA THR A 83 0.36 -15.71 1.56
C THR A 83 -0.09 -14.33 1.08
N ILE A 84 -1.40 -14.09 1.03
CA ILE A 84 -1.96 -12.78 0.62
C ILE A 84 -1.51 -11.71 1.61
N LEU A 85 -1.63 -11.97 2.91
CA LEU A 85 -1.24 -11.02 3.94
C LEU A 85 0.27 -10.79 3.96
N THR A 86 1.08 -11.85 3.86
CA THR A 86 2.54 -11.74 3.87
C THR A 86 3.06 -11.02 2.64
N THR A 87 2.62 -11.38 1.44
CA THR A 87 3.04 -10.71 0.20
C THR A 87 2.65 -9.24 0.21
N HIS A 88 1.42 -8.90 0.58
CA HIS A 88 0.99 -7.51 0.71
C HIS A 88 1.88 -6.72 1.69
N VAL A 89 2.07 -7.23 2.90
CA VAL A 89 2.87 -6.55 3.93
C VAL A 89 4.33 -6.41 3.50
N LEU A 90 4.93 -7.45 2.92
CA LEU A 90 6.32 -7.42 2.46
C LEU A 90 6.50 -6.47 1.28
N THR A 91 5.58 -6.45 0.31
CA THR A 91 5.62 -5.51 -0.81
C THR A 91 5.48 -4.07 -0.34
N ARG A 92 4.60 -3.79 0.64
CA ARG A 92 4.47 -2.45 1.25
C ARG A 92 5.71 -2.05 2.05
N ALA A 93 6.32 -2.99 2.78
CA ALA A 93 7.57 -2.76 3.47
C ALA A 93 8.70 -2.42 2.48
N PHE A 94 8.83 -3.21 1.41
CA PHE A 94 9.82 -3.01 0.36
C PHE A 94 9.66 -1.65 -0.33
N GLN A 95 8.43 -1.28 -0.67
CA GLN A 95 8.09 0.00 -1.28
C GLN A 95 8.37 1.19 -0.34
N ALA A 96 7.97 1.08 0.93
CA ALA A 96 8.24 2.11 1.93
C ALA A 96 9.75 2.30 2.16
N GLY A 97 10.50 1.20 2.30
CA GLY A 97 11.95 1.22 2.40
C GLY A 97 12.62 1.81 1.15
N SER A 98 12.06 1.54 -0.04
CA SER A 98 12.53 2.13 -1.29
C SER A 98 12.31 3.63 -1.36
N LEU A 99 11.17 4.15 -0.89
CA LEU A 99 10.90 5.59 -0.81
C LEU A 99 11.90 6.29 0.11
N VAL A 100 12.08 5.76 1.32
CA VAL A 100 13.03 6.32 2.30
C VAL A 100 14.45 6.27 1.75
N GLY A 101 14.86 5.12 1.21
CA GLY A 101 16.18 4.94 0.61
C GLY A 101 16.43 5.86 -0.59
N SER A 102 15.42 6.09 -1.44
CA SER A 102 15.49 7.04 -2.55
C SER A 102 15.68 8.47 -2.05
N GLY A 103 14.90 8.87 -1.03
CA GLY A 103 15.02 10.19 -0.40
C GLY A 103 16.40 10.43 0.19
N VAL A 104 16.95 9.45 0.92
CA VAL A 104 18.32 9.51 1.46
C VAL A 104 19.35 9.65 0.33
N GLY A 105 19.23 8.85 -0.74
CA GLY A 105 20.13 8.91 -1.89
C GLY A 105 20.10 10.25 -2.61
N LEU A 106 18.90 10.79 -2.83
CA LEU A 106 18.69 12.09 -3.47
C LEU A 106 19.27 13.22 -2.60
N SER A 107 19.05 13.18 -1.29
CA SER A 107 19.63 14.14 -0.35
C SER A 107 21.16 14.10 -0.39
N LEU A 108 21.77 12.91 -0.39
CA LEU A 108 23.22 12.77 -0.47
C LEU A 108 23.79 13.30 -1.79
N VAL A 109 23.13 13.00 -2.92
CA VAL A 109 23.55 13.53 -4.24
C VAL A 109 23.44 15.04 -4.28
N THR A 110 22.34 15.59 -3.74
CA THR A 110 22.08 17.03 -3.71
C THR A 110 23.10 17.76 -2.84
N LEU A 111 23.34 17.29 -1.61
CA LEU A 111 24.30 17.89 -0.69
C LEU A 111 25.75 17.85 -1.21
N ARG A 112 26.12 16.79 -1.97
CA ARG A 112 27.42 16.72 -2.65
C ARG A 112 27.51 17.68 -3.82
N ARG A 113 26.42 17.86 -4.59
CA ARG A 113 26.37 18.81 -5.70
C ARG A 113 26.53 20.26 -5.24
N PHE A 114 26.03 20.58 -4.05
CA PHE A 114 26.20 21.90 -3.42
C PHE A 114 27.50 22.05 -2.62
N ASN A 115 28.45 21.09 -2.71
CA ASN A 115 29.72 21.09 -1.98
C ASN A 115 29.59 21.21 -0.44
N ILE A 116 28.43 20.89 0.13
CA ILE A 116 28.20 20.92 1.59
C ILE A 116 28.86 19.71 2.25
N LEU A 117 28.86 18.56 1.57
CA LEU A 117 29.51 17.34 2.03
C LEU A 117 30.75 17.06 1.18
N SER A 118 31.91 16.95 1.84
CA SER A 118 33.16 16.63 1.16
C SER A 118 33.11 15.21 0.56
N PRO A 119 33.47 15.02 -0.72
CA PRO A 119 33.46 13.71 -1.35
C PRO A 119 34.57 12.82 -0.77
N ARG A 120 34.20 11.95 0.18
CA ARG A 120 35.14 11.01 0.82
C ARG A 120 35.48 9.77 -0.03
N ILE A 121 34.81 9.56 -1.17
CA ILE A 121 34.87 8.32 -1.96
C ILE A 121 34.82 8.68 -3.47
N PRO A 122 35.52 7.95 -4.38
CA PRO A 122 35.55 8.20 -5.82
C PRO A 122 34.17 8.44 -6.47
N PRO A 123 34.12 9.14 -7.63
CA PRO A 123 32.88 9.60 -8.24
C PRO A 123 32.07 8.45 -8.84
N ILE A 124 31.29 7.78 -8.00
CA ILE A 124 30.22 6.91 -8.48
C ILE A 124 29.12 7.82 -9.04
N PRO A 125 28.61 7.58 -10.27
CA PRO A 125 27.51 8.35 -10.81
C PRO A 125 26.33 8.45 -9.84
N GLY A 126 25.72 9.64 -9.74
CA GLY A 126 24.68 9.93 -8.75
C GLY A 126 23.51 8.94 -8.76
N TYR A 127 23.15 8.42 -9.95
CA TYR A 127 22.09 7.42 -10.09
C TYR A 127 22.42 6.11 -9.36
N PHE A 128 23.68 5.65 -9.34
CA PHE A 128 24.05 4.47 -8.57
C PHE A 128 24.00 4.71 -7.05
N THR A 129 24.26 5.95 -6.61
CA THR A 129 24.11 6.31 -5.19
C THR A 129 22.65 6.19 -4.76
N ILE A 130 21.72 6.70 -5.58
CA ILE A 130 20.27 6.59 -5.35
C ILE A 130 19.81 5.14 -5.42
N LEU A 131 20.23 4.38 -6.43
CA LEU A 131 19.87 2.96 -6.55
C LEU A 131 20.39 2.15 -5.35
N ARG A 132 21.62 2.39 -4.91
CA ARG A 132 22.20 1.67 -3.77
C ARG A 132 21.49 2.01 -2.47
N SER A 133 21.19 3.28 -2.20
CA SER A 133 20.46 3.67 -0.98
C SER A 133 19.03 3.16 -1.00
N THR A 134 18.38 3.18 -2.16
CA THR A 134 17.03 2.60 -2.38
C THR A 134 17.03 1.11 -2.09
N GLY A 135 17.98 0.36 -2.67
CA GLY A 135 18.08 -1.09 -2.47
C GLY A 135 18.35 -1.44 -1.01
N ILE A 136 19.25 -0.73 -0.33
CA ILE A 136 19.52 -0.93 1.11
C ILE A 136 18.26 -0.65 1.94
N GLY A 137 17.60 0.49 1.72
CA GLY A 137 16.38 0.85 2.45
C GLY A 137 15.28 -0.19 2.27
N ALA A 138 15.10 -0.68 1.04
CA ALA A 138 14.12 -1.70 0.71
C ALA A 138 14.40 -3.03 1.44
N ILE A 139 15.65 -3.48 1.48
CA ILE A 139 16.05 -4.72 2.17
C ILE A 139 15.90 -4.59 3.67
N VAL A 140 16.33 -3.46 4.25
CA VAL A 140 16.21 -3.23 5.69
C VAL A 140 14.75 -3.25 6.11
N ALA A 141 13.87 -2.54 5.39
CA ALA A 141 12.44 -2.51 5.68
C ALA A 141 11.80 -3.90 5.48
N LEU A 142 12.15 -4.61 4.41
CA LEU A 142 11.68 -5.97 4.16
C LEU A 142 12.11 -6.93 5.26
N GLY A 143 13.37 -6.87 5.69
CA GLY A 143 13.91 -7.70 6.78
C GLY A 143 13.20 -7.41 8.11
N MET A 144 13.01 -6.14 8.46
CA MET A 144 12.28 -5.76 9.66
C MET A 144 10.84 -6.30 9.66
N LEU A 145 10.11 -6.14 8.55
CA LEU A 145 8.71 -6.55 8.47
C LEU A 145 8.52 -8.06 8.29
N SER A 146 9.51 -8.75 7.70
CA SER A 146 9.51 -10.22 7.65
C SER A 146 9.57 -10.85 9.03
N ILE A 147 10.13 -10.16 10.02
CA ILE A 147 10.18 -10.60 11.42
C ILE A 147 8.97 -10.04 12.18
N ALA A 148 8.64 -8.77 11.99
CA ALA A 148 7.56 -8.11 12.72
C ALA A 148 6.17 -8.72 12.41
N LEU A 149 5.92 -9.17 11.18
CA LEU A 149 4.62 -9.76 10.82
C LEU A 149 4.36 -11.10 11.55
N PRO A 150 5.26 -12.10 11.51
CA PRO A 150 5.11 -13.31 12.31
C PRO A 150 4.95 -13.03 13.80
N ILE A 151 5.72 -12.09 14.37
CA ILE A 151 5.60 -11.71 15.79
C ILE A 151 4.22 -11.14 16.07
N ARG A 152 3.72 -10.22 15.24
CA ARG A 152 2.39 -9.61 15.39
C ARG A 152 1.27 -10.65 15.30
N MET A 153 1.46 -11.66 14.48
CA MET A 153 0.47 -12.70 14.23
C MET A 153 0.70 -13.96 15.08
N TRP A 154 1.66 -13.94 16.00
CA TRP A 154 1.94 -15.06 16.89
C TRP A 154 0.73 -15.29 17.81
N GLY A 155 0.27 -16.53 17.88
CA GLY A 155 -0.93 -16.90 18.67
C GLY A 155 -2.27 -16.48 18.07
N ARG A 156 -2.32 -16.00 16.81
CA ARG A 156 -3.58 -15.70 16.12
C ARG A 156 -4.12 -16.93 15.39
N GLU A 157 -5.43 -17.15 15.51
CA GLU A 157 -6.13 -18.25 14.85
C GLU A 157 -6.22 -18.07 13.34
N GLN A 158 -6.36 -19.18 12.61
CA GLN A 158 -6.44 -19.19 11.14
C GLN A 158 -7.57 -18.30 10.59
N ILE A 159 -8.72 -18.27 11.27
CA ILE A 159 -9.87 -17.43 10.89
C ILE A 159 -9.51 -15.94 10.96
N GLU A 160 -8.66 -15.53 11.91
CA GLU A 160 -8.21 -14.14 12.00
C GLU A 160 -7.27 -13.75 10.85
N TRP A 161 -6.41 -14.67 10.39
CA TRP A 161 -5.63 -14.47 9.17
C TRP A 161 -6.55 -14.30 7.95
N GLN A 162 -7.59 -15.14 7.87
CA GLN A 162 -8.56 -15.12 6.79
C GLN A 162 -9.36 -13.82 6.76
N ASP A 163 -9.95 -13.38 7.87
CA ASP A 163 -10.69 -12.10 7.97
C ASP A 163 -9.82 -10.91 7.57
N ARG A 164 -8.58 -10.82 8.06
CA ARG A 164 -7.66 -9.74 7.69
C ARG A 164 -7.34 -9.74 6.20
N SER A 165 -7.02 -10.90 5.63
CA SER A 165 -6.71 -11.04 4.20
C SER A 165 -7.94 -10.76 3.31
N TRP A 166 -9.13 -11.15 3.77
CA TRP A 166 -10.39 -10.91 3.08
C TRP A 166 -10.71 -9.42 3.02
N ARG A 167 -10.54 -8.69 4.13
CA ARG A 167 -10.74 -7.23 4.18
C ARG A 167 -9.76 -6.48 3.28
N LEU A 168 -8.50 -6.90 3.23
CA LEU A 168 -7.51 -6.32 2.31
C LEU A 168 -7.94 -6.47 0.85
N ARG A 169 -8.48 -7.64 0.48
CA ARG A 169 -8.97 -7.91 -0.87
C ARG A 169 -10.31 -7.26 -1.20
N ALA A 170 -11.16 -7.05 -0.20
CA ALA A 170 -12.40 -6.28 -0.36
C ALA A 170 -12.12 -4.81 -0.73
N ASN A 171 -10.94 -4.28 -0.36
CA ASN A 171 -10.53 -2.95 -0.76
C ASN A 171 -9.93 -2.94 -2.19
N LYS A 172 -10.79 -2.60 -3.17
CA LYS A 172 -10.42 -2.52 -4.59
C LYS A 172 -9.26 -1.56 -4.85
N GLY A 173 -9.23 -0.42 -4.15
CA GLY A 173 -8.18 0.59 -4.32
C GLY A 173 -6.80 0.13 -3.84
N GLN A 174 -6.74 -0.67 -2.77
CA GLN A 174 -5.49 -1.29 -2.32
C GLN A 174 -5.02 -2.36 -3.30
N THR A 175 -5.95 -3.18 -3.78
CA THR A 175 -5.62 -4.25 -4.71
C THR A 175 -5.15 -3.71 -6.06
N GLU A 176 -5.76 -2.62 -6.57
CA GLU A 176 -5.32 -1.98 -7.82
C GLU A 176 -3.92 -1.38 -7.67
N CYS A 177 -3.66 -0.74 -6.54
CA CYS A 177 -2.34 -0.21 -6.22
C CYS A 177 -1.27 -1.31 -6.16
N ASP A 178 -1.60 -2.47 -5.59
CA ASP A 178 -0.70 -3.64 -5.57
C ASP A 178 -0.40 -4.13 -6.99
N ASP A 179 -1.41 -4.26 -7.86
CA ASP A 179 -1.22 -4.72 -9.24
C ASP A 179 -0.31 -3.79 -10.05
N TRP A 180 -0.49 -2.47 -9.91
CA TRP A 180 0.40 -1.48 -10.52
C TRP A 180 1.82 -1.52 -9.94
N THR A 181 1.94 -1.78 -8.63
CA THR A 181 3.23 -1.92 -7.97
C THR A 181 3.97 -3.16 -8.50
N TYR A 182 3.29 -4.30 -8.64
CA TYR A 182 3.86 -5.51 -9.23
C TYR A 182 4.24 -5.32 -10.70
N GLY A 183 3.40 -4.64 -11.49
CA GLY A 183 3.72 -4.27 -12.86
C GLY A 183 4.99 -3.41 -12.95
N GLY A 184 5.10 -2.40 -12.09
CA GLY A 184 6.29 -1.54 -12.01
C GLY A 184 7.56 -2.30 -11.60
N MET A 185 7.45 -3.20 -10.62
CA MET A 185 8.56 -4.07 -10.20
C MET A 185 8.99 -5.03 -11.30
N ALA A 186 8.04 -5.65 -12.00
CA ALA A 186 8.32 -6.57 -13.11
C ALA A 186 9.01 -5.85 -14.27
N ALA A 187 8.49 -4.69 -14.68
CA ALA A 187 9.09 -3.87 -15.72
C ALA A 187 10.51 -3.42 -15.36
N ALA A 188 10.72 -2.98 -14.10
CA ALA A 188 12.05 -2.62 -13.63
C ALA A 188 13.01 -3.82 -13.57
N THR A 189 12.52 -4.99 -13.16
CA THR A 189 13.32 -6.23 -13.17
C THR A 189 13.77 -6.58 -14.58
N ALA A 190 12.87 -6.52 -15.56
CA ALA A 190 13.20 -6.74 -16.97
C ALA A 190 14.21 -5.70 -17.49
N ALA A 191 14.02 -4.42 -17.13
CA ALA A 191 14.97 -3.36 -17.50
C ALA A 191 16.36 -3.58 -16.90
N VAL A 192 16.46 -4.00 -15.63
CA VAL A 192 17.72 -4.36 -14.99
C VAL A 192 18.34 -5.59 -15.65
N ALA A 193 17.56 -6.60 -16.02
CA ALA A 193 18.08 -7.77 -16.74
C ALA A 193 18.64 -7.40 -18.12
N TRP A 194 17.99 -6.50 -18.86
CA TRP A 194 18.43 -6.08 -20.19
C TRP A 194 19.59 -5.07 -20.18
N LYS A 195 19.61 -4.12 -19.25
CA LYS A 195 20.57 -2.99 -19.26
C LYS A 195 21.43 -2.86 -18.00
N GLY A 196 21.26 -3.72 -16.99
CA GLY A 196 21.90 -3.62 -15.68
C GLY A 196 23.36 -4.06 -15.60
N LYS A 197 24.13 -4.02 -16.70
CA LYS A 197 25.56 -4.33 -16.68
C LYS A 197 26.27 -3.36 -15.71
N GLY A 198 26.94 -3.90 -14.69
CA GLY A 198 27.68 -3.12 -13.69
C GLY A 198 26.85 -2.57 -12.52
N LEU A 199 25.55 -2.84 -12.43
CA LEU A 199 24.67 -2.33 -11.36
C LEU A 199 24.92 -2.99 -10.00
N GLY A 200 25.50 -4.19 -9.98
CA GLY A 200 25.65 -5.03 -8.79
C GLY A 200 24.29 -5.42 -8.17
N TRP A 201 24.30 -6.34 -7.21
CA TRP A 201 23.06 -6.81 -6.59
C TRP A 201 22.29 -5.69 -5.87
N ARG A 202 22.99 -4.74 -5.24
CA ARG A 202 22.37 -3.60 -4.52
C ARG A 202 21.67 -2.64 -5.47
N GLY A 203 22.28 -2.37 -6.63
CA GLY A 203 21.69 -1.50 -7.62
C GLY A 203 20.55 -2.18 -8.38
N ALA A 204 20.62 -3.50 -8.59
CA ALA A 204 19.52 -4.29 -9.13
C ALA A 204 18.28 -4.25 -8.21
N VAL A 205 18.45 -4.53 -6.92
CA VAL A 205 17.37 -4.43 -5.93
C VAL A 205 16.86 -2.99 -5.83
N GLY A 206 17.76 -2.00 -5.90
CA GLY A 206 17.39 -0.60 -6.00
C GLY A 206 16.52 -0.28 -7.20
N GLY A 207 16.82 -0.86 -8.37
CA GLY A 207 16.03 -0.70 -9.59
C GLY A 207 14.61 -1.25 -9.42
N VAL A 208 14.48 -2.45 -8.85
CA VAL A 208 13.17 -3.02 -8.51
C VAL A 208 12.43 -2.16 -7.49
N GLY A 209 13.13 -1.62 -6.49
CA GLY A 209 12.61 -0.68 -5.50
C GLY A 209 12.04 0.58 -6.13
N ILE A 210 12.81 1.22 -7.02
CA ILE A 210 12.36 2.38 -7.80
C ILE A 210 11.15 2.01 -8.67
N GLY A 211 11.17 0.85 -9.32
CA GLY A 211 10.04 0.33 -10.10
C GLY A 211 8.75 0.20 -9.28
N SER A 212 8.85 -0.30 -8.04
CA SER A 212 7.70 -0.39 -7.13
C SER A 212 7.11 0.98 -6.80
N VAL A 213 7.97 1.98 -6.62
CA VAL A 213 7.57 3.35 -6.29
C VAL A 213 6.89 4.02 -7.49
N PHE A 214 7.46 3.87 -8.69
CA PHE A 214 6.85 4.37 -9.91
C PHE A 214 5.53 3.66 -10.24
N GLY A 215 5.38 2.37 -9.93
CA GLY A 215 4.11 1.66 -10.04
C GLY A 215 3.01 2.33 -9.20
N MET A 216 3.30 2.65 -7.93
CA MET A 216 2.35 3.36 -7.06
C MET A 216 2.05 4.78 -7.54
N PHE A 217 3.07 5.55 -7.94
CA PHE A 217 2.82 6.90 -8.48
C PHE A 217 2.06 6.85 -9.80
N GLY A 218 2.33 5.85 -10.64
CA GLY A 218 1.59 5.57 -11.87
C GLY A 218 0.12 5.29 -11.58
N TYR A 219 -0.17 4.45 -10.58
CA TYR A 219 -1.55 4.22 -10.12
C TYR A 219 -2.21 5.52 -9.63
N MET A 220 -1.51 6.31 -8.80
CA MET A 220 -2.06 7.57 -8.30
C MET A 220 -2.31 8.58 -9.41
N ALA A 221 -1.41 8.69 -10.39
CA ALA A 221 -1.55 9.57 -11.54
C ALA A 221 -2.69 9.09 -12.45
N TYR A 222 -2.79 7.79 -12.71
CA TYR A 222 -3.87 7.21 -13.50
C TYR A 222 -5.23 7.43 -12.82
N ARG A 223 -5.32 7.16 -11.52
CA ARG A 223 -6.56 7.25 -10.76
C ARG A 223 -7.04 8.69 -10.57
N ASN A 224 -6.14 9.58 -10.14
CA ASN A 224 -6.51 10.96 -9.82
C ASN A 224 -6.45 11.90 -11.04
N GLY A 225 -5.60 11.58 -12.02
CA GLY A 225 -5.45 12.38 -13.24
C GLY A 225 -6.40 11.94 -14.36
N LEU A 226 -6.32 10.67 -14.78
CA LEU A 226 -7.05 10.19 -15.96
C LEU A 226 -8.47 9.71 -15.65
N LYS A 227 -8.68 9.03 -14.52
CA LYS A 227 -10.00 8.47 -14.12
C LYS A 227 -10.84 9.37 -13.21
N GLY A 228 -10.31 10.53 -12.78
CA GLY A 228 -11.04 11.46 -11.91
C GLY A 228 -11.55 10.85 -10.61
N GLY A 229 -10.94 9.75 -10.14
CA GLY A 229 -11.30 9.05 -8.89
C GLY A 229 -12.41 7.98 -8.97
N LYS A 230 -13.05 7.76 -10.13
CA LYS A 230 -14.15 6.78 -10.29
C LYS A 230 -13.65 5.34 -10.52
N PHE A 231 -14.40 4.35 -10.05
CA PHE A 231 -14.10 2.93 -10.32
C PHE A 231 -14.78 2.48 -11.63
N GLU A 232 -14.24 1.45 -12.30
CA GLU A 232 -14.80 0.94 -13.57
C GLU A 232 -16.23 0.40 -13.43
N GLU A 233 -16.62 0.03 -12.22
CA GLU A 233 -17.97 -0.44 -11.92
C GLU A 233 -19.01 0.68 -11.94
N ASP A 234 -18.58 1.93 -11.77
CA ASP A 234 -19.44 3.11 -11.89
C ASP A 234 -19.63 3.54 -13.36
N ALA A 235 -18.95 2.86 -14.30
CA ALA A 235 -18.91 3.20 -15.72
C ALA A 235 -19.70 2.22 -16.61
N LYS A 236 -20.49 1.30 -16.03
CA LYS A 236 -21.50 0.58 -16.81
C LYS A 236 -22.77 1.45 -16.91
N PRO A 237 -23.23 1.79 -18.13
CA PRO A 237 -24.53 2.42 -18.34
C PRO A 237 -25.68 1.49 -17.91
#